data_AF-A0A5C7VIL1-F1
#
_entry.id   AF-A0A5C7VIL1-F1
#
_cell.length_a   1.000
_cell.length_b   1.000
_cell.length_c   1.000
_cell.angle_alpha   90.00
_cell.angle_beta   90.00
_cell.angle_gamma   90.00
#
_symmetry.space_group_name_H-M   'P 1'
#
loop_
_entity.id
_entity.type
_entity.pdbx_description
1 polymer ?
#
loop_
_entity_poly.entity_id
_entity_poly.type
_entity_poly.pdbx_seq_one_letter_code
_entity_poly.pdbx_strand_id
1 'polypeptide(L)'
;MLTSFEYCQAIAEADLRLAKARSDMNAVERAIDVVNQVRRQLGQPRVPELPMHIPDPSLQDQLGSLPNGMPHYRRGFGFCVGQRVKWSPNPDRYGVVLRIFEYGRNRIIVFRADDYVPFWTSPSLLEATQEAPGHVGEACVARKSERLLLMPCSGMKLDFAAPASTLYTGVMWQSLRANWCGSTRLAILSAKHGIVLPHEVLAPYDQRLDQDRVDELLDELRPQTERVAAAIDGAHIDQVLVAGGHLYRQVLLAIVAQLKSNRAIGGDVPVNQTVGGIGEHRAQLGAFLRSG
;
A
#
# COMPACT_ATOMS: atom_id res chain seq x y z
N MET A 1 8.87 32.62 -19.66
CA MET A 1 7.73 31.89 -19.07
C MET A 1 7.94 30.43 -19.40
N LEU A 2 8.16 29.58 -18.39
CA LEU A 2 8.36 28.14 -18.60
C LEU A 2 7.01 27.48 -18.90
N THR A 3 7.00 26.50 -19.81
CA THR A 3 5.81 25.71 -20.12
C THR A 3 5.47 24.75 -18.96
N SER A 4 4.21 24.31 -18.85
CA SER A 4 3.76 23.40 -17.77
C SER A 4 4.53 22.07 -17.72
N PHE A 5 5.14 21.65 -18.82
CA PHE A 5 5.98 20.46 -18.89
C PHE A 5 7.37 20.69 -18.27
N GLU A 6 8.01 21.82 -18.58
CA GLU A 6 9.29 22.24 -17.99
C GLU A 6 9.17 22.49 -16.47
N TYR A 7 7.98 22.89 -16.02
CA TYR A 7 7.63 23.04 -14.60
C TYR A 7 7.62 21.71 -13.83
N CYS A 8 6.96 20.68 -14.38
CA CYS A 8 6.90 19.36 -13.76
C CYS A 8 8.29 18.70 -13.71
N GLN A 9 9.11 18.93 -14.73
CA GLN A 9 10.46 18.41 -14.80
C GLN A 9 11.40 19.07 -13.77
N ALA A 10 11.28 20.39 -13.59
CA ALA A 10 12.06 21.12 -12.59
C ALA A 10 11.70 20.72 -11.14
N ILE A 11 10.43 20.46 -10.84
CA ILE A 11 9.99 19.98 -9.52
C ILE A 11 10.45 18.54 -9.28
N ALA A 12 10.30 17.67 -10.27
CA ALA A 12 10.76 16.28 -10.16
C ALA A 12 12.28 16.19 -9.95
N GLU A 13 13.07 17.05 -10.61
CA GLU A 13 14.52 17.12 -10.38
C GLU A 13 14.87 17.67 -9.00
N ALA A 14 14.12 18.66 -8.49
CA ALA A 14 14.32 19.20 -7.14
C ALA A 14 13.99 18.15 -6.05
N ASP A 15 12.89 17.40 -6.23
CA ASP A 15 12.49 16.32 -5.34
C ASP A 15 13.49 15.14 -5.38
N LEU A 16 14.06 14.84 -6.55
CA LEU A 16 15.11 13.83 -6.69
C LEU A 16 16.42 14.27 -6.02
N ARG A 17 16.77 15.56 -6.09
CA ARG A 17 17.92 16.14 -5.37
C ARG A 17 17.71 16.13 -3.86
N LEU A 18 16.48 16.42 -3.39
CA LEU A 18 16.08 16.32 -1.98
C LEU A 18 16.13 14.88 -1.46
N ALA A 19 15.72 13.90 -2.28
CA ALA A 19 15.80 12.48 -1.93
C ALA A 19 17.25 11.96 -1.82
N LYS A 20 18.17 12.52 -2.62
CA LYS A 20 19.61 12.19 -2.56
C LYS A 20 20.35 12.89 -1.42
N ALA A 21 19.88 14.03 -0.92
CA ALA A 21 20.53 14.83 0.11
C ALA A 21 20.30 14.34 1.56
N ARG A 22 19.86 13.09 1.77
CA ARG A 22 19.34 12.55 3.05
C ARG A 22 20.30 12.56 4.26
N SER A 23 21.51 13.10 4.14
CA SER A 23 22.47 13.26 5.25
C SER A 23 22.99 14.69 5.45
N ASP A 24 22.60 15.69 4.65
CA ASP A 24 23.07 17.07 4.78
C ASP A 24 21.90 18.07 4.89
N MET A 25 21.63 18.48 6.12
CA MET A 25 20.51 19.36 6.48
C MET A 25 20.62 20.75 5.82
N ASN A 26 21.84 21.24 5.58
CA ASN A 26 22.09 22.51 4.90
C ASN A 26 21.75 22.44 3.40
N ALA A 27 21.81 21.26 2.79
CA ALA A 27 21.41 21.06 1.39
C ALA A 27 19.89 21.06 1.22
N VAL A 28 19.14 20.61 2.23
CA VAL A 28 17.68 20.64 2.26
C VAL A 28 17.17 22.07 2.37
N GLU A 29 17.76 22.89 3.24
CA GLU A 29 17.40 24.31 3.38
C GLU A 29 17.65 25.10 2.09
N ARG A 30 18.80 24.90 1.43
CA ARG A 30 19.09 25.51 0.12
C ARG A 30 18.10 25.09 -0.96
N ALA A 31 17.68 23.83 -0.99
CA ALA A 31 16.69 23.35 -1.95
C ALA A 31 15.30 23.98 -1.73
N ILE A 32 14.90 24.14 -0.46
CA ILE A 32 13.66 24.84 -0.09
C ILE A 32 13.71 26.30 -0.53
N ASP A 33 14.84 26.97 -0.37
CA ASP A 33 15.01 28.37 -0.80
C ASP A 33 14.92 28.55 -2.32
N VAL A 34 15.47 27.62 -3.09
CA VAL A 34 15.34 27.61 -4.57
C VAL A 34 13.87 27.47 -4.98
N VAL A 35 13.13 26.55 -4.36
CA VAL A 35 11.69 26.38 -4.61
C VAL A 35 10.91 27.65 -4.27
N ASN A 36 11.25 28.32 -3.16
CA ASN A 36 10.60 29.56 -2.74
C ASN A 36 10.98 30.76 -3.64
N GLN A 37 12.20 30.79 -4.19
CA GLN A 37 12.63 31.82 -5.14
C GLN A 37 11.91 31.70 -6.49
N VAL A 38 11.75 30.49 -7.01
CA VAL A 38 10.97 30.21 -8.22
C VAL A 38 9.50 30.64 -8.05
N ARG A 39 8.92 30.43 -6.87
CA ARG A 39 7.55 30.89 -6.56
C ARG A 39 7.40 32.42 -6.53
N ARG A 40 8.41 33.15 -6.03
CA ARG A 40 8.42 34.62 -6.01
C ARG A 40 8.43 35.23 -7.41
N GLN A 41 9.17 34.64 -8.34
CA GLN A 41 9.23 35.10 -9.73
C GLN A 41 7.89 34.94 -10.48
N LEU A 42 6.97 34.13 -9.94
CA LEU A 42 5.66 33.85 -10.52
C LEU A 42 4.52 34.65 -9.86
N GLY A 43 4.83 35.64 -9.00
CA GLY A 43 3.83 36.53 -8.40
C GLY A 43 2.89 35.86 -7.37
N GLN A 44 3.23 34.68 -6.85
CA GLN A 44 2.46 34.05 -5.78
C GLN A 44 2.92 34.54 -4.40
N PRO A 45 2.01 34.88 -3.47
CA PRO A 45 2.36 35.47 -2.18
C PRO A 45 3.13 34.49 -1.27
N ARG A 46 3.91 35.04 -0.35
CA ARG A 46 4.57 34.27 0.73
C ARG A 46 3.51 33.52 1.53
N VAL A 47 3.80 32.25 1.86
CA VAL A 47 3.01 31.48 2.83
C VAL A 47 3.03 32.25 4.16
N PRO A 48 1.86 32.54 4.78
CA PRO A 48 1.84 33.27 6.04
C PRO A 48 2.43 32.42 7.16
N GLU A 49 3.28 33.01 8.01
CA GLU A 49 3.67 32.44 9.29
C GLU A 49 2.43 32.48 10.20
N LEU A 50 1.75 31.34 10.36
CA LEU A 50 0.69 31.16 11.34
C LEU A 50 1.31 30.66 12.65
N PRO A 51 0.82 31.16 13.81
CA PRO A 51 1.42 30.90 15.11
C PRO A 51 1.34 29.41 15.45
N MET A 52 2.39 28.89 16.10
CA MET A 52 2.37 27.59 16.78
C MET A 52 1.14 27.55 17.69
N HIS A 53 0.11 26.82 17.28
CA HIS A 53 -1.11 26.70 18.05
C HIS A 53 -1.11 25.39 18.84
N ILE A 54 -1.50 25.53 20.10
CA ILE A 54 -1.75 24.51 21.12
C ILE A 54 -2.56 23.35 20.53
N PRO A 55 -2.24 22.07 20.88
CA PRO A 55 -2.92 20.90 20.35
C PRO A 55 -4.44 21.00 20.51
N ASP A 56 -5.14 20.77 19.40
CA ASP A 56 -6.60 20.76 19.33
C ASP A 56 -7.17 19.68 20.29
N PRO A 57 -8.10 20.01 21.21
CA PRO A 57 -8.66 19.06 22.17
C PRO A 57 -9.44 17.88 21.54
N SER A 58 -9.67 17.88 20.22
CA SER A 58 -10.16 16.70 19.48
C SER A 58 -9.11 15.59 19.23
N LEU A 59 -7.84 15.83 19.59
CA LEU A 59 -6.69 14.92 19.37
C LEU A 59 -6.46 13.88 20.49
N GLN A 60 -7.51 13.41 21.17
CA GLN A 60 -7.39 12.37 22.19
C GLN A 60 -7.30 10.93 21.63
N ASP A 61 -7.27 10.75 20.30
CA ASP A 61 -7.15 9.43 19.63
C ASP A 61 -5.75 9.17 19.05
N GLN A 62 -4.68 9.25 19.86
CA GLN A 62 -3.35 8.84 19.40
C GLN A 62 -3.32 7.32 19.15
N LEU A 63 -2.97 6.91 17.91
CA LEU A 63 -2.88 5.51 17.51
C LEU A 63 -1.52 4.88 17.84
N GLY A 64 -0.49 5.69 18.04
CA GLY A 64 0.85 5.25 18.42
C GLY A 64 1.91 6.27 18.02
N SER A 65 3.16 5.83 17.99
CA SER A 65 4.31 6.64 17.56
C SER A 65 5.13 5.92 16.49
N LEU A 66 5.72 6.68 15.57
CA LEU A 66 6.68 6.17 14.60
C LEU A 66 8.04 5.84 15.27
N PRO A 67 8.95 5.11 14.59
CA PRO A 67 10.28 4.80 15.13
C PRO A 67 11.11 6.04 15.53
N ASN A 68 10.80 7.20 14.97
CA ASN A 68 11.41 8.48 15.35
C ASN A 68 10.70 9.19 16.53
N GLY A 69 9.82 8.49 17.25
CA GLY A 69 9.06 9.00 18.39
C GLY A 69 7.83 9.84 18.03
N MET A 70 7.58 10.10 16.75
CA MET A 70 6.53 11.03 16.33
C MET A 70 5.12 10.41 16.48
N PRO A 71 4.19 11.05 17.21
CA PRO A 71 2.84 10.54 17.39
C PRO A 71 2.02 10.63 16.09
N HIS A 72 1.07 9.73 15.93
CA HIS A 72 0.08 9.81 14.86
C HIS A 72 -1.32 9.49 15.40
N TYR A 73 -2.32 10.10 14.77
CA TYR A 73 -3.66 10.23 15.33
C TYR A 73 -4.70 9.61 14.41
N ARG A 74 -5.81 9.14 15.00
CA ARG A 74 -6.99 8.66 14.27
C ARG A 74 -7.77 9.80 13.60
N ARG A 75 -7.76 10.99 14.21
CA ARG A 75 -8.49 12.18 13.77
C ARG A 75 -7.60 13.41 13.88
N GLY A 76 -7.82 14.42 13.05
CA GLY A 76 -7.13 15.71 13.13
C GLY A 76 -7.31 16.54 11.85
N PHE A 77 -7.23 17.87 11.96
CA PHE A 77 -7.42 18.82 10.86
C PHE A 77 -8.77 18.69 10.12
N GLY A 78 -9.82 18.23 10.81
CA GLY A 78 -11.13 17.96 10.20
C GLY A 78 -11.22 16.65 9.42
N PHE A 79 -10.19 15.80 9.49
CA PHE A 79 -10.12 14.51 8.80
C PHE A 79 -10.03 13.31 9.76
N CYS A 80 -10.42 12.13 9.29
CA CYS A 80 -10.26 10.85 9.98
C CYS A 80 -9.43 9.87 9.14
N VAL A 81 -8.65 9.00 9.78
CA VAL A 81 -8.03 7.85 9.11
C VAL A 81 -9.12 6.97 8.49
N GLY A 82 -8.94 6.60 7.23
CA GLY A 82 -9.91 5.89 6.39
C GLY A 82 -10.87 6.81 5.62
N GLN A 83 -10.87 8.12 5.89
CA GLN A 83 -11.74 9.06 5.20
C GLN A 83 -11.30 9.27 3.75
N ARG A 84 -12.28 9.27 2.84
CA ARG A 84 -12.06 9.67 1.44
C ARG A 84 -11.95 11.17 1.33
N VAL A 85 -10.95 11.61 0.58
CA VAL A 85 -10.66 13.02 0.34
C VAL A 85 -10.47 13.24 -1.15
N LYS A 86 -10.86 14.43 -1.62
CA LYS A 86 -10.55 14.93 -2.95
C LYS A 86 -9.48 16.01 -2.82
N TRP A 87 -8.65 16.15 -3.85
CA TRP A 87 -7.71 17.26 -3.88
C TRP A 87 -8.38 18.53 -4.41
N SER A 88 -8.09 19.66 -3.79
CA SER A 88 -8.43 20.98 -4.31
C SER A 88 -7.17 21.61 -4.91
N PRO A 89 -7.19 22.11 -6.16
CA PRO A 89 -8.36 22.33 -7.02
C PRO A 89 -8.63 21.19 -8.04
N ASN A 90 -8.07 19.99 -7.85
CA ASN A 90 -8.21 18.88 -8.82
C ASN A 90 -9.18 17.79 -8.29
N PRO A 91 -10.51 17.94 -8.50
CA PRO A 91 -11.53 17.08 -7.91
C PRO A 91 -11.53 15.65 -8.46
N ASP A 92 -10.90 15.40 -9.61
CA ASP A 92 -10.74 14.07 -10.20
C ASP A 92 -9.67 13.25 -9.46
N ARG A 93 -8.85 13.90 -8.65
CA ARG A 93 -7.86 13.24 -7.80
C ARG A 93 -8.50 12.95 -6.45
N TYR A 94 -8.62 11.66 -6.12
CA TYR A 94 -9.19 11.17 -4.87
C TYR A 94 -8.22 10.24 -4.13
N GLY A 95 -8.43 10.15 -2.83
CA GLY A 95 -7.54 9.40 -1.96
C GLY A 95 -8.15 9.05 -0.62
N VAL A 96 -7.38 8.32 0.18
CA VAL A 96 -7.79 7.90 1.52
C VAL A 96 -6.74 8.34 2.54
N VAL A 97 -7.19 8.98 3.61
CA VAL A 97 -6.33 9.39 4.72
C VAL A 97 -5.81 8.16 5.45
N LEU A 98 -4.50 7.97 5.52
CA LEU A 98 -3.90 6.81 6.19
C LEU A 98 -3.47 7.10 7.61
N ARG A 99 -2.84 8.25 7.79
CA ARG A 99 -2.33 8.71 9.07
C ARG A 99 -2.30 10.22 9.10
N ILE A 100 -2.60 10.75 10.28
CA ILE A 100 -2.64 12.18 10.54
C ILE A 100 -1.50 12.48 11.50
N PHE A 101 -0.69 13.50 11.15
CA PHE A 101 0.48 13.91 11.92
C PHE A 101 0.44 15.39 12.20
N GLU A 102 0.80 15.76 13.41
CA GLU A 102 1.04 17.13 13.79
C GLU A 102 2.55 17.37 13.83
N TYR A 103 3.10 17.88 12.73
CA TYR A 103 4.51 18.24 12.64
C TYR A 103 4.68 19.54 11.89
N GLY A 104 4.86 20.65 12.61
CA GLY A 104 5.27 21.99 12.15
C GLY A 104 4.35 22.70 11.15
N ARG A 105 3.94 22.02 10.07
CA ARG A 105 3.17 22.53 8.93
C ARG A 105 1.90 21.72 8.64
N ASN A 106 1.31 21.04 9.63
CA ASN A 106 0.06 20.26 9.54
C ASN A 106 0.04 19.33 8.33
N ARG A 107 0.48 18.06 8.46
CA ARG A 107 0.60 17.16 7.31
C ARG A 107 -0.21 15.88 7.50
N ILE A 108 -0.82 15.43 6.41
CA ILE A 108 -1.56 14.17 6.34
C ILE A 108 -0.85 13.27 5.31
N ILE A 109 -0.76 11.98 5.60
CA ILE A 109 -0.39 10.99 4.58
C ILE A 109 -1.69 10.47 3.95
N VAL A 110 -1.78 10.62 2.63
CA VAL A 110 -2.93 10.17 1.85
C VAL A 110 -2.43 9.23 0.75
N PHE A 111 -3.13 8.11 0.52
CA PHE A 111 -2.97 7.35 -0.71
C PHE A 111 -3.74 8.01 -1.83
N ARG A 112 -3.14 8.10 -3.00
CA ARG A 112 -3.90 8.13 -4.25
C ARG A 112 -4.38 6.72 -4.56
N ALA A 113 -5.63 6.62 -5.00
CA ALA A 113 -6.19 5.35 -5.44
C ALA A 113 -5.50 4.79 -6.69
N ASP A 114 -4.90 5.65 -7.51
CA ASP A 114 -4.41 5.26 -8.83
C ASP A 114 -2.94 4.78 -8.84
N ASP A 115 -2.13 5.09 -7.83
CA ASP A 115 -0.69 4.77 -7.83
C ASP A 115 -0.14 4.19 -6.52
N TYR A 116 -0.95 4.07 -5.44
CA TYR A 116 -0.55 3.47 -4.15
C TYR A 116 0.78 3.98 -3.57
N VAL A 117 1.25 5.16 -4.00
CA VAL A 117 2.42 5.80 -3.41
C VAL A 117 1.92 6.71 -2.29
N PRO A 118 2.23 6.40 -1.02
CA PRO A 118 1.87 7.30 0.07
C PRO A 118 2.71 8.56 -0.07
N PHE A 119 2.07 9.72 -0.07
CA PHE A 119 2.78 10.99 -0.07
C PHE A 119 2.20 11.94 0.97
N TRP A 120 3.06 12.88 1.38
CA TRP A 120 2.71 13.91 2.33
C TRP A 120 1.94 15.02 1.63
N THR A 121 0.78 15.39 2.15
CA THR A 121 0.02 16.55 1.66
C THR A 121 -0.41 17.44 2.82
N SER A 122 -0.72 18.69 2.51
CA SER A 122 -1.34 19.60 3.48
C SER A 122 -2.84 19.34 3.53
N PRO A 123 -3.47 19.36 4.73
CA PRO A 123 -4.92 19.31 4.89
C PRO A 123 -5.65 20.38 4.08
N SER A 124 -5.05 21.56 3.90
CA SER A 124 -5.67 22.66 3.13
C SER A 124 -5.80 22.39 1.63
N LEU A 125 -5.12 21.35 1.12
CA LEU A 125 -5.26 20.89 -0.26
C LEU A 125 -6.30 19.78 -0.41
N LEU A 126 -6.99 19.43 0.67
CA LEU A 126 -7.95 18.34 0.72
C LEU A 126 -9.34 18.86 1.02
N GLU A 127 -10.32 18.29 0.33
CA GLU A 127 -11.73 18.47 0.63
C GLU A 127 -12.30 17.13 1.07
N ALA A 128 -12.92 17.13 2.24
CA ALA A 128 -13.65 15.97 2.74
C ALA A 128 -14.86 15.71 1.83
N THR A 129 -15.00 14.48 1.35
CA THR A 129 -16.23 14.08 0.67
C THR A 129 -17.35 13.89 1.69
N GLN A 130 -18.55 14.44 1.45
CA GLN A 130 -19.73 14.30 2.32
C GLN A 130 -20.32 12.87 2.42
N GLU A 131 -19.59 11.83 2.01
CA GLU A 131 -19.93 10.45 2.37
C GLU A 131 -19.79 10.32 3.90
N ALA A 132 -20.93 10.36 4.60
CA ALA A 132 -20.97 10.49 6.05
C ALA A 132 -20.25 9.34 6.78
N PRO A 133 -19.58 9.60 7.93
CA PRO A 133 -19.19 8.53 8.85
C PRO A 133 -20.47 8.01 9.52
N GLY A 134 -20.92 6.83 9.10
CA GLY A 134 -22.15 6.19 9.62
C GLY A 134 -22.13 6.08 11.14
N HIS A 135 -23.25 6.49 11.76
CA HIS A 135 -23.50 6.36 13.20
C HIS A 135 -23.48 4.90 13.66
N VAL A 136 -22.98 4.73 14.89
CA VAL A 136 -22.93 3.49 15.67
C VAL A 136 -24.36 3.04 15.97
N GLY A 137 -24.81 2.02 15.26
CA GLY A 137 -25.98 1.20 15.55
C GLY A 137 -25.64 -0.21 15.13
N GLU A 138 -25.99 -1.20 15.95
CA GLU A 138 -25.72 -2.65 15.88
C GLU A 138 -26.25 -3.38 14.63
N ALA A 139 -26.36 -2.73 13.48
CA ALA A 139 -26.63 -3.36 12.20
C ALA A 139 -25.31 -3.73 11.54
N CYS A 140 -25.21 -4.98 11.08
CA CYS A 140 -24.14 -5.52 10.23
C CYS A 140 -23.45 -4.43 9.41
N VAL A 141 -22.29 -3.95 9.89
CA VAL A 141 -21.40 -3.14 9.06
C VAL A 141 -21.09 -4.05 7.88
N ALA A 142 -21.59 -3.71 6.71
CA ALA A 142 -21.20 -4.36 5.47
C ALA A 142 -19.69 -4.12 5.34
N ARG A 143 -18.89 -5.01 5.94
CA ARG A 143 -17.45 -5.03 5.77
C ARG A 143 -17.26 -5.13 4.27
N LYS A 144 -16.62 -4.13 3.67
CA LYS A 144 -16.31 -4.14 2.25
C LYS A 144 -15.65 -5.48 1.96
N SER A 145 -16.30 -6.34 1.18
CA SER A 145 -15.75 -7.64 0.88
C SER A 145 -14.43 -7.44 0.13
N GLU A 146 -13.40 -8.10 0.63
CA GLU A 146 -12.06 -8.06 0.08
C GLU A 146 -11.71 -9.45 -0.45
N ARG A 147 -10.76 -9.48 -1.38
CA ARG A 147 -10.30 -10.73 -1.97
C ARG A 147 -8.91 -11.05 -1.49
N LEU A 148 -8.57 -12.33 -1.41
CA LEU A 148 -7.21 -12.77 -1.12
C LEU A 148 -6.59 -13.42 -2.35
N LEU A 149 -5.46 -12.87 -2.79
CA LEU A 149 -4.59 -13.47 -3.77
C LEU A 149 -3.35 -14.05 -3.08
N LEU A 150 -3.17 -15.36 -3.24
CA LEU A 150 -1.95 -16.07 -2.87
C LEU A 150 -1.12 -16.32 -4.13
N MET A 151 0.02 -15.64 -4.21
CA MET A 151 0.82 -15.54 -5.43
C MET A 151 2.17 -16.21 -5.27
N PRO A 152 2.68 -16.97 -6.25
CA PRO A 152 4.04 -17.50 -6.20
C PRO A 152 5.07 -16.39 -6.48
N CYS A 153 6.28 -16.55 -5.97
CA CYS A 153 7.42 -15.75 -6.42
C CYS A 153 7.73 -15.96 -7.90
N SER A 154 8.53 -15.06 -8.48
CA SER A 154 9.01 -15.15 -9.86
C SER A 154 10.50 -15.52 -9.91
N GLY A 155 10.89 -16.32 -10.89
CA GLY A 155 12.31 -16.51 -11.24
C GLY A 155 12.95 -15.19 -11.67
N MET A 156 12.26 -14.42 -12.51
CA MET A 156 12.67 -13.08 -12.93
C MET A 156 12.48 -12.07 -11.79
N LYS A 157 13.56 -11.38 -11.43
CA LYS A 157 13.63 -10.39 -10.36
C LYS A 157 14.42 -9.16 -10.81
N LEU A 158 14.25 -8.03 -10.13
CA LEU A 158 15.21 -6.93 -10.20
C LEU A 158 16.57 -7.37 -9.65
N ASP A 159 17.62 -6.65 -10.04
CA ASP A 159 19.01 -6.85 -9.62
C ASP A 159 19.38 -6.11 -8.32
N PHE A 160 18.44 -5.37 -7.73
CA PHE A 160 18.58 -4.67 -6.46
C PHE A 160 17.43 -4.99 -5.50
N ALA A 161 17.67 -4.74 -4.21
CA ALA A 161 16.67 -4.96 -3.17
C ALA A 161 15.45 -4.04 -3.37
N ALA A 162 14.26 -4.62 -3.35
CA ALA A 162 13.01 -3.90 -3.57
C ALA A 162 11.86 -4.57 -2.79
N PRO A 163 10.74 -3.86 -2.55
CA PRO A 163 9.53 -4.47 -2.03
C PRO A 163 9.13 -5.69 -2.88
N ALA A 164 8.65 -6.76 -2.26
CA ALA A 164 8.32 -8.01 -2.95
C ALA A 164 7.36 -7.81 -4.13
N SER A 165 6.41 -6.88 -4.03
CA SER A 165 5.49 -6.49 -5.12
C SER A 165 6.17 -5.89 -6.36
N THR A 166 7.33 -5.29 -6.18
CA THR A 166 8.13 -4.64 -7.23
C THR A 166 9.31 -5.52 -7.67
N LEU A 167 9.88 -6.30 -6.75
CA LEU A 167 11.04 -7.16 -7.01
C LEU A 167 10.76 -8.16 -8.12
N TYR A 168 9.58 -8.78 -8.13
CA TYR A 168 9.24 -9.82 -9.09
C TYR A 168 8.76 -9.24 -10.44
N THR A 169 9.44 -9.60 -11.53
CA THR A 169 9.24 -9.00 -12.85
C THR A 169 8.65 -9.94 -13.91
N GLY A 170 8.38 -11.20 -13.55
CA GLY A 170 7.83 -12.21 -14.45
C GLY A 170 6.43 -11.91 -14.99
N VAL A 171 6.01 -12.63 -16.03
CA VAL A 171 4.76 -12.37 -16.78
C VAL A 171 3.48 -12.38 -15.93
N MET A 172 3.44 -13.20 -14.88
CA MET A 172 2.34 -13.21 -13.92
C MET A 172 2.29 -11.93 -13.08
N TRP A 173 3.45 -11.39 -12.69
CA TRP A 173 3.57 -10.13 -11.96
C TRP A 173 3.28 -8.91 -12.83
N GLN A 174 3.61 -8.97 -14.12
CA GLN A 174 3.15 -7.98 -15.10
C GLN A 174 1.62 -7.98 -15.20
N SER A 175 1.01 -9.18 -15.23
CA SER A 175 -0.45 -9.33 -15.30
C SER A 175 -1.14 -8.86 -14.02
N LEU A 176 -0.53 -9.12 -12.86
CA LEU A 176 -0.95 -8.54 -11.57
C LEU A 176 -1.02 -7.01 -11.68
N ARG A 177 0.11 -6.36 -11.98
CA ARG A 177 0.20 -4.89 -12.05
C ARG A 177 -0.76 -4.27 -13.08
N ALA A 178 -0.96 -4.93 -14.21
CA ALA A 178 -1.86 -4.45 -15.25
C ALA A 178 -3.36 -4.49 -14.85
N ASN A 179 -3.73 -5.29 -13.85
CA ASN A 179 -5.13 -5.52 -13.47
C ASN A 179 -5.43 -5.16 -12.01
N TRP A 180 -4.45 -4.71 -11.24
CA TRP A 180 -4.61 -4.48 -9.82
C TRP A 180 -5.46 -3.22 -9.55
N CYS A 181 -6.67 -3.40 -9.03
CA CYS A 181 -7.57 -2.32 -8.56
C CYS A 181 -7.43 -2.04 -7.05
N GLY A 182 -6.69 -2.90 -6.33
CA GLY A 182 -6.28 -2.71 -4.94
C GLY A 182 -7.33 -2.93 -3.84
N SER A 183 -8.46 -3.57 -4.16
CA SER A 183 -9.36 -4.22 -3.20
C SER A 183 -8.92 -5.65 -2.82
N THR A 184 -7.84 -6.15 -3.44
CA THR A 184 -7.31 -7.50 -3.21
C THR A 184 -6.15 -7.45 -2.23
N ARG A 185 -6.18 -8.28 -1.19
CA ARG A 185 -5.05 -8.59 -0.31
C ARG A 185 -4.10 -9.54 -1.02
N LEU A 186 -2.80 -9.25 -0.98
CA LEU A 186 -1.77 -10.08 -1.62
C LEU A 186 -0.86 -10.66 -0.54
N ALA A 187 -0.66 -11.98 -0.58
CA ALA A 187 0.44 -12.66 0.11
C ALA A 187 1.22 -13.50 -0.90
N ILE A 188 2.53 -13.61 -0.71
CA ILE A 188 3.44 -14.11 -1.72
C ILE A 188 4.21 -15.29 -1.15
N LEU A 189 4.15 -16.45 -1.80
CA LEU A 189 4.99 -17.59 -1.45
C LEU A 189 6.35 -17.48 -2.17
N SER A 190 7.37 -17.07 -1.42
CA SER A 190 8.77 -17.13 -1.78
C SER A 190 9.35 -18.52 -1.52
N ALA A 191 10.02 -19.10 -2.50
CA ALA A 191 10.75 -20.37 -2.30
C ALA A 191 11.82 -20.26 -1.21
N LYS A 192 12.48 -19.09 -1.09
CA LYS A 192 13.50 -18.83 -0.08
C LYS A 192 12.93 -18.42 1.27
N HIS A 193 11.99 -17.48 1.26
CA HIS A 193 11.57 -16.78 2.47
C HIS A 193 10.21 -17.25 3.03
N GLY A 194 9.55 -18.21 2.38
CA GLY A 194 8.16 -18.55 2.71
C GLY A 194 7.20 -17.40 2.36
N ILE A 195 6.19 -17.17 3.19
CA ILE A 195 5.21 -16.10 3.03
C ILE A 195 5.85 -14.75 3.31
N VAL A 196 5.85 -13.93 2.26
CA VAL A 196 6.24 -12.52 2.30
C VAL A 196 5.08 -11.64 1.87
N LEU A 197 5.02 -10.46 2.46
CA LEU A 197 4.03 -9.44 2.20
C LEU A 197 4.52 -8.48 1.12
N PRO A 198 3.61 -7.80 0.40
CA PRO A 198 3.95 -6.98 -0.77
C PRO A 198 4.98 -5.87 -0.52
N HIS A 199 5.03 -5.35 0.71
CA HIS A 199 5.86 -4.24 1.11
C HIS A 199 7.23 -4.65 1.67
N GLU A 200 7.45 -5.94 1.95
CA GLU A 200 8.72 -6.43 2.51
C GLU A 200 9.84 -6.30 1.48
N VAL A 201 10.94 -5.65 1.87
CA VAL A 201 12.09 -5.44 1.00
C VAL A 201 12.95 -6.70 0.99
N LEU A 202 13.12 -7.28 -0.20
CA LEU A 202 13.91 -8.49 -0.42
C LEU A 202 15.04 -8.18 -1.38
N ALA A 203 16.23 -8.71 -1.10
CA ALA A 203 17.32 -8.75 -2.06
C ALA A 203 17.03 -9.81 -3.16
N PRO A 204 17.57 -9.66 -4.38
CA PRO A 204 17.51 -10.72 -5.38
C PRO A 204 18.09 -12.03 -4.84
N TYR A 205 17.47 -13.13 -5.25
CA TYR A 205 17.89 -14.48 -4.87
C TYR A 205 17.55 -15.47 -5.98
N ASP A 206 18.31 -16.55 -6.04
CA ASP A 206 18.07 -17.68 -6.94
C ASP A 206 17.82 -18.95 -6.13
N GLN A 207 16.54 -19.22 -5.87
CA GLN A 207 16.06 -20.45 -5.25
C GLN A 207 14.76 -20.83 -5.93
N ARG A 208 14.71 -22.06 -6.44
CA ARG A 208 13.52 -22.66 -7.02
C ARG A 208 12.76 -23.40 -5.92
N LEU A 209 11.45 -23.51 -6.08
CA LEU A 209 10.66 -24.39 -5.23
C LEU A 209 10.73 -25.81 -5.82
N ASP A 210 11.29 -26.74 -5.06
CA ASP A 210 11.30 -28.17 -5.31
C ASP A 210 10.47 -28.89 -4.24
N GLN A 211 10.42 -30.23 -4.26
CA GLN A 211 9.61 -31.00 -3.34
C GLN A 211 10.14 -30.93 -1.91
N ASP A 212 11.46 -31.03 -1.71
CA ASP A 212 12.07 -30.94 -0.38
C ASP A 212 11.72 -29.60 0.28
N ARG A 213 11.80 -28.50 -0.48
CA ARG A 213 11.40 -27.19 0.05
C ARG A 213 9.90 -27.06 0.29
N VAL A 214 9.05 -27.77 -0.46
CA VAL A 214 7.62 -27.85 -0.16
C VAL A 214 7.40 -28.52 1.18
N ASP A 215 8.07 -29.65 1.43
CA ASP A 215 7.92 -30.41 2.67
C ASP A 215 8.38 -29.59 3.88
N GLU A 216 9.53 -28.90 3.77
CA GLU A 216 9.99 -27.94 4.80
C GLU A 216 8.97 -26.83 5.09
N LEU A 217 8.37 -26.25 4.05
CA LEU A 217 7.37 -25.18 4.21
C LEU A 217 6.05 -25.69 4.82
N LEU A 218 5.73 -26.97 4.61
CA LEU A 218 4.58 -27.64 5.22
C LEU A 218 4.85 -27.98 6.69
N ASP A 219 6.08 -28.36 7.04
CA ASP A 219 6.48 -28.53 8.44
C ASP A 219 6.44 -27.18 9.19
N GLU A 220 6.75 -26.10 8.49
CA GLU A 220 6.68 -24.72 9.00
C GLU A 220 5.31 -24.05 8.75
N LEU A 221 4.24 -24.79 8.47
CA LEU A 221 2.97 -24.20 7.98
C LEU A 221 2.38 -23.14 8.94
N ARG A 222 2.49 -23.36 10.25
CA ARG A 222 1.91 -22.47 11.27
C ARG A 222 2.39 -21.02 11.15
N PRO A 223 3.69 -20.71 11.23
CA PRO A 223 4.17 -19.33 11.05
C PRO A 223 3.83 -18.76 9.67
N GLN A 224 3.77 -19.58 8.61
CA GLN A 224 3.33 -19.12 7.28
C GLN A 224 1.88 -18.62 7.31
N THR A 225 0.99 -19.40 7.94
CA THR A 225 -0.42 -19.08 8.09
C THR A 225 -0.66 -17.86 8.98
N GLU A 226 0.07 -17.75 10.10
CA GLU A 226 -0.04 -16.60 11.01
C GLU A 226 0.32 -15.28 10.31
N ARG A 227 1.31 -15.30 9.40
CA ARG A 227 1.65 -14.12 8.58
C ARG A 227 0.54 -13.72 7.63
N VAL A 228 -0.11 -14.69 6.96
CA VAL A 228 -1.25 -14.38 6.07
C VAL A 228 -2.44 -13.86 6.90
N ALA A 229 -2.75 -14.51 8.02
CA ALA A 229 -3.83 -14.10 8.91
C ALA A 229 -3.65 -12.66 9.39
N ALA A 230 -2.44 -12.27 9.81
CA ALA A 230 -2.15 -10.90 10.18
C ALA A 230 -2.33 -9.90 9.03
N ALA A 231 -2.00 -10.29 7.79
CA ALA A 231 -2.14 -9.42 6.61
C ALA A 231 -3.60 -9.18 6.19
N ILE A 232 -4.51 -10.07 6.57
CA ILE A 232 -5.95 -9.98 6.31
C ILE A 232 -6.75 -9.63 7.57
N ASP A 233 -6.10 -9.30 8.68
CA ASP A 233 -6.80 -9.02 9.93
C ASP A 233 -7.79 -7.86 9.76
N GLY A 234 -8.99 -8.05 10.31
CA GLY A 234 -10.13 -7.14 10.14
C GLY A 234 -10.77 -7.12 8.75
N ALA A 235 -10.18 -7.77 7.73
CA ALA A 235 -10.77 -7.85 6.40
C ALA A 235 -11.86 -8.93 6.33
N HIS A 236 -12.89 -8.69 5.51
CA HIS A 236 -13.89 -9.72 5.18
C HIS A 236 -13.51 -10.36 3.85
N ILE A 237 -12.81 -11.50 3.91
CA ILE A 237 -12.40 -12.21 2.69
C ILE A 237 -13.57 -13.01 2.12
N ASP A 238 -14.07 -12.62 0.95
CA ASP A 238 -15.19 -13.31 0.27
C ASP A 238 -14.72 -14.29 -0.83
N GLN A 239 -13.48 -14.18 -1.26
CA GLN A 239 -12.91 -15.03 -2.30
C GLN A 239 -11.40 -15.16 -2.16
N VAL A 240 -10.91 -16.38 -2.41
CA VAL A 240 -9.47 -16.67 -2.47
C VAL A 240 -9.09 -17.15 -3.88
N LEU A 241 -8.01 -16.62 -4.43
CA LEU A 241 -7.32 -17.18 -5.60
C LEU A 241 -5.93 -17.66 -5.20
N VAL A 242 -5.62 -18.90 -5.52
CA VAL A 242 -4.28 -19.49 -5.43
C VAL A 242 -3.68 -19.57 -6.83
N ALA A 243 -2.68 -18.75 -7.09
CA ALA A 243 -1.97 -18.73 -8.37
C ALA A 243 -0.74 -19.64 -8.35
N GLY A 244 -0.29 -20.05 -9.54
CA GLY A 244 1.01 -20.70 -9.74
C GLY A 244 0.93 -22.18 -10.10
N GLY A 245 2.12 -22.79 -10.21
CA GLY A 245 2.29 -24.21 -10.55
C GLY A 245 2.03 -25.16 -9.39
N HIS A 246 1.99 -26.47 -9.68
CA HIS A 246 1.59 -27.52 -8.75
C HIS A 246 2.27 -27.44 -7.36
N LEU A 247 3.60 -27.32 -7.31
CA LEU A 247 4.37 -27.26 -6.06
C LEU A 247 3.97 -26.06 -5.18
N TYR A 248 3.81 -24.87 -5.77
CA TYR A 248 3.37 -23.69 -5.04
C TYR A 248 1.94 -23.85 -4.52
N ARG A 249 1.05 -24.44 -5.32
CA ARG A 249 -0.35 -24.64 -4.92
C ARG A 249 -0.47 -25.60 -3.74
N GLN A 250 0.39 -26.60 -3.60
CA GLN A 250 0.38 -27.51 -2.43
C GLN A 250 0.48 -26.74 -1.12
N VAL A 251 1.53 -25.92 -0.97
CA VAL A 251 1.76 -25.11 0.24
C VAL A 251 0.65 -24.07 0.42
N LEU A 252 0.28 -23.35 -0.64
CA LEU A 252 -0.73 -22.29 -0.54
C LEU A 252 -2.12 -22.84 -0.18
N LEU A 253 -2.51 -24.01 -0.69
CA LEU A 253 -3.77 -24.65 -0.31
C LEU A 253 -3.75 -25.15 1.13
N ALA A 254 -2.61 -25.64 1.63
CA ALA A 254 -2.46 -26.01 3.03
C ALA A 254 -2.62 -24.78 3.95
N ILE A 255 -2.05 -23.63 3.55
CA ILE A 255 -2.24 -22.36 4.26
C ILE A 255 -3.72 -21.97 4.29
N VAL A 256 -4.42 -22.04 3.15
CA VAL A 256 -5.86 -21.74 3.07
C VAL A 256 -6.69 -22.66 3.96
N ALA A 257 -6.37 -23.96 3.99
CA ALA A 257 -7.03 -24.91 4.87
C ALA A 257 -6.84 -24.52 6.34
N GLN A 258 -5.63 -24.11 6.74
CA GLN A 258 -5.34 -23.68 8.10
C GLN A 258 -6.01 -22.33 8.45
N LEU A 259 -6.09 -21.38 7.50
CA LEU A 259 -6.84 -20.14 7.68
C LEU A 259 -8.34 -20.41 7.96
N LYS A 260 -8.94 -21.37 7.26
CA LYS A 260 -10.32 -21.81 7.49
C LYS A 260 -10.48 -22.47 8.87
N SER A 261 -9.58 -23.41 9.21
CA SER A 261 -9.59 -24.09 10.52
C SER A 261 -9.46 -23.11 11.69
N ASN A 262 -8.63 -22.07 11.51
CA ASN A 262 -8.41 -21.02 12.51
C ASN A 262 -9.49 -19.92 12.47
N ARG A 263 -10.49 -20.02 11.59
CA ARG A 263 -11.56 -19.02 11.37
C ARG A 263 -11.04 -17.63 11.01
N ALA A 264 -9.85 -17.53 10.43
CA ALA A 264 -9.32 -16.28 9.86
C ALA A 264 -10.05 -15.88 8.57
N ILE A 265 -10.62 -16.87 7.86
CA ILE A 265 -11.57 -16.69 6.75
C ILE A 265 -12.77 -17.63 6.95
N GLY A 266 -13.91 -17.33 6.32
CA GLY A 266 -15.11 -18.18 6.38
C GLY A 266 -14.87 -19.58 5.78
N GLY A 267 -15.48 -20.60 6.36
CA GLY A 267 -15.32 -21.99 5.90
C GLY A 267 -15.89 -22.22 4.50
N ASP A 268 -16.93 -21.47 4.14
CA ASP A 268 -17.64 -21.45 2.87
C ASP A 268 -16.98 -20.55 1.81
N VAL A 269 -15.96 -19.77 2.18
CA VAL A 269 -15.27 -18.88 1.23
C VAL A 269 -14.74 -19.68 0.04
N PRO A 270 -15.14 -19.33 -1.21
CA PRO A 270 -14.68 -20.02 -2.41
C PRO A 270 -13.17 -19.86 -2.61
N VAL A 271 -12.51 -20.98 -2.92
CA VAL A 271 -11.07 -21.06 -3.18
C VAL A 271 -10.86 -21.52 -4.61
N ASN A 272 -10.41 -20.61 -5.46
CA ASN A 272 -10.10 -20.88 -6.86
C ASN A 272 -8.60 -21.09 -7.04
N GLN A 273 -8.23 -21.85 -8.07
CA GLN A 273 -6.84 -22.08 -8.46
C GLN A 273 -6.65 -21.71 -9.92
N THR A 274 -5.48 -21.16 -10.27
CA THR A 274 -5.12 -21.02 -11.68
C THR A 274 -4.77 -22.39 -12.28
N VAL A 275 -5.37 -22.73 -13.43
CA VAL A 275 -5.15 -23.99 -14.15
C VAL A 275 -4.75 -23.76 -15.61
N GLY A 276 -4.12 -24.74 -16.25
CA GLY A 276 -3.66 -24.65 -17.64
C GLY A 276 -2.22 -24.13 -17.76
N GLY A 277 -1.89 -23.57 -18.93
CA GLY A 277 -0.59 -22.98 -19.23
C GLY A 277 -0.47 -21.54 -18.73
N ILE A 278 0.68 -20.91 -19.02
CA ILE A 278 0.99 -19.57 -18.51
C ILE A 278 0.05 -18.50 -19.06
N GLY A 279 -0.47 -18.66 -20.28
CA GLY A 279 -1.44 -17.74 -20.87
C GLY A 279 -2.78 -17.79 -20.13
N GLU A 280 -3.26 -19.01 -19.86
CA GLU A 280 -4.50 -19.27 -19.12
C GLU A 280 -4.40 -18.78 -17.68
N HIS A 281 -3.26 -18.99 -17.01
CA HIS A 281 -3.02 -18.48 -15.65
C HIS A 281 -3.14 -16.96 -15.59
N ARG A 282 -2.55 -16.26 -16.57
CA ARG A 282 -2.62 -14.80 -16.66
C ARG A 282 -4.03 -14.30 -16.93
N ALA A 283 -4.78 -14.97 -17.81
CA ALA A 283 -6.16 -14.63 -18.09
C ALA A 283 -7.06 -14.79 -16.85
N GLN A 284 -6.91 -15.91 -16.13
CA GLN A 284 -7.64 -16.19 -14.89
C GLN A 284 -7.28 -15.20 -13.77
N LEU A 285 -5.99 -14.90 -13.59
CA LEU A 285 -5.54 -13.88 -12.65
C LEU A 285 -6.15 -12.51 -12.98
N GLY A 286 -6.07 -12.08 -14.24
CA GLY A 286 -6.65 -10.80 -14.66
C GLY A 286 -8.17 -10.75 -14.45
N ALA A 287 -8.89 -11.83 -14.75
CA ALA A 287 -10.32 -11.91 -14.51
C ALA A 287 -10.67 -11.82 -13.03
N PHE A 288 -9.90 -12.48 -12.16
CA PHE A 288 -10.08 -12.41 -10.71
C PHE A 288 -9.83 -11.01 -10.16
N LEU A 289 -8.81 -10.32 -10.65
CA LEU A 289 -8.46 -8.97 -10.18
C LEU A 289 -9.46 -7.90 -10.65
N ARG A 290 -10.05 -8.05 -11.84
CA ARG A 290 -11.00 -7.07 -12.39
C ARG A 290 -12.43 -7.24 -11.88
N SER A 291 -12.78 -8.38 -11.31
CA SER A 291 -14.17 -8.65 -10.95
C SER A 291 -14.57 -8.11 -9.57
N GLY A 292 -13.70 -7.40 -8.85
CA GLY A 292 -13.90 -6.91 -7.48
C GLY A 292 -13.36 -5.51 -7.26
#